data_AF-A0A9P7KK77-F1
#
_entry.id   AF-A0A9P7KK77-F1
#
_cell.length_a   1.000
_cell.length_b   1.000
_cell.length_c   1.000
_cell.angle_alpha   90.00
_cell.angle_beta   90.00
_cell.angle_gamma   90.00
#
_symmetry.space_group_name_H-M   'P 1'
#
loop_
_entity.id
_entity.type
_entity.pdbx_description
1 polymer ?
#
loop_
_entity_poly.entity_id
_entity_poly.type
_entity_poly.pdbx_seq_one_letter_code
_entity_poly.pdbx_strand_id
1 'polypeptide(L)'
;MTRSNAAIETAMESMNAAATKYHAARAALVTLSPGLDTPVWQTSLCALQEEDLRSLSEGLFADTEGTQTPSWIWLHHDVAADQDTDPSLNDALRIEWCRARARCMRWEEELELLEEEMCRILVFLSWQADWWDRRVARRPDMDAATQEGLSSYTRRQASIQRTLHHQFEELWLQ
;
A
#
# COMPACT_ATOMS: atom_id res chain seq x y z
N MET A 1 -13.90 17.96 -33.48
CA MET A 1 -12.78 17.86 -32.53
C MET A 1 -12.85 19.03 -31.57
N THR A 2 -12.93 18.79 -30.27
CA THR A 2 -12.94 19.83 -29.23
C THR A 2 -11.51 20.30 -28.95
N ARG A 3 -11.31 21.58 -28.60
CA ARG A 3 -9.97 22.15 -28.31
C ARG A 3 -9.18 21.37 -27.25
N SER A 4 -9.88 20.71 -26.32
CA SER A 4 -9.30 19.84 -25.30
C SER A 4 -8.53 18.66 -25.89
N ASN A 5 -9.10 17.98 -26.90
CA ASN A 5 -8.46 16.82 -27.52
C ASN A 5 -7.18 17.20 -28.27
N ALA A 6 -7.17 18.37 -28.92
CA ALA A 6 -5.99 18.88 -29.60
C ALA A 6 -4.83 19.17 -28.62
N ALA A 7 -5.13 19.72 -27.43
CA ALA A 7 -4.12 19.95 -26.40
C ALA A 7 -3.51 18.62 -25.90
N ILE A 8 -4.33 17.59 -25.68
CA ILE A 8 -3.86 16.26 -25.27
C ILE A 8 -2.96 15.65 -26.35
N GLU A 9 -3.34 15.75 -27.62
CA GLU A 9 -2.56 15.25 -28.75
C GLU A 9 -1.18 15.92 -28.83
N THR A 10 -1.13 17.25 -28.71
CA THR A 10 0.16 17.97 -28.70
C THR A 10 1.06 17.61 -27.52
N ALA A 11 0.48 17.37 -26.33
CA ALA A 11 1.23 16.95 -25.16
C ALA A 11 1.81 15.53 -25.36
N MET A 12 1.02 14.63 -25.93
CA MET A 12 1.44 13.26 -26.22
C MET A 12 2.52 13.20 -27.30
N GLU A 13 2.43 14.03 -28.34
CA GLU A 13 3.48 14.19 -29.35
C GLU A 13 4.79 14.69 -28.73
N SER A 14 4.73 15.70 -27.87
CA SER A 14 5.90 16.24 -27.17
C SER A 14 6.56 15.18 -26.27
N MET A 15 5.75 14.43 -25.52
CA MET A 15 6.22 13.32 -24.68
C MET A 15 6.94 12.25 -25.50
N ASN A 16 6.34 11.82 -26.62
CA ASN A 16 6.93 10.82 -27.52
C ASN A 16 8.23 11.31 -28.18
N ALA A 17 8.32 12.59 -28.52
CA ALA A 17 9.54 13.21 -29.04
C ALA A 17 10.67 13.22 -27.99
N ALA A 18 10.34 13.52 -26.73
CA ALA A 18 11.29 13.45 -25.62
C ALA A 18 11.76 12.00 -25.37
N ALA A 19 10.84 11.02 -25.37
CA ALA A 19 11.16 9.61 -25.18
C ALA A 19 12.09 9.07 -26.30
N THR A 20 11.79 9.36 -27.56
CA THR A 20 12.66 8.96 -28.70
C THR A 20 14.05 9.57 -28.59
N LYS A 21 14.16 10.84 -28.20
CA LYS A 21 15.45 11.49 -27.93
C LYS A 21 16.22 10.79 -26.81
N TYR A 22 15.56 10.43 -25.72
CA TYR A 22 16.16 9.69 -24.61
C TYR A 22 16.69 8.33 -25.07
N HIS A 23 15.88 7.56 -25.80
CA HIS A 23 16.30 6.26 -26.33
C HIS A 23 17.52 6.37 -27.25
N ALA A 24 17.54 7.35 -28.15
CA ALA A 24 18.67 7.58 -29.05
C ALA A 24 19.95 7.93 -28.26
N ALA A 25 19.86 8.83 -27.29
CA ALA A 25 21.00 9.22 -26.44
C ALA A 25 21.51 8.03 -25.60
N ARG A 26 20.60 7.26 -25.00
CA ARG A 26 20.97 6.08 -24.21
C ARG A 26 21.58 4.99 -25.07
N ALA A 27 21.07 4.75 -26.28
CA ALA A 27 21.66 3.80 -27.22
C ALA A 27 23.10 4.19 -27.61
N ALA A 28 23.34 5.48 -27.83
CA ALA A 28 24.69 5.99 -28.06
C ALA A 28 25.59 5.78 -26.83
N LEU A 29 25.11 6.08 -25.61
CA LEU A 29 25.84 5.83 -24.37
C LEU A 29 26.18 4.36 -24.16
N VAL A 30 25.24 3.44 -24.40
CA VAL A 30 25.50 1.98 -24.33
C VAL A 30 26.59 1.57 -25.31
N THR A 31 26.59 2.13 -26.52
CA THR A 31 27.58 1.81 -27.57
C THR A 31 28.96 2.34 -27.22
N LEU A 32 29.04 3.51 -26.58
CA LEU A 32 30.30 4.17 -26.19
C LEU A 32 30.84 3.69 -24.83
N SER A 33 29.98 3.13 -23.98
CA SER A 33 30.30 2.69 -22.62
C SER A 33 31.48 1.72 -22.50
N PRO A 34 31.77 0.80 -23.44
CA PRO A 34 32.94 -0.08 -23.36
C PRO A 34 34.29 0.68 -23.37
N GLY A 35 34.29 1.95 -23.80
CA GLY A 35 35.47 2.82 -23.78
C GLY A 35 35.53 3.81 -22.61
N LEU A 36 34.51 3.85 -21.74
CA LEU A 36 34.51 4.66 -20.51
C LEU A 36 34.82 3.78 -19.31
N ASP A 37 35.77 4.20 -18.47
CA ASP A 37 36.23 3.45 -17.28
C ASP A 37 35.16 3.28 -16.18
N THR A 38 34.00 3.93 -16.27
CA THR A 38 33.00 3.93 -15.19
C THR A 38 31.55 3.83 -15.70
N PRO A 39 30.84 2.70 -15.43
CA PRO A 39 29.43 2.53 -15.77
C PRO A 39 28.46 3.19 -14.76
N VAL A 40 28.87 4.26 -14.08
CA VAL A 40 28.09 4.92 -13.00
C VAL A 40 26.81 5.58 -13.56
N TRP A 41 26.76 5.88 -14.85
CA TRP A 41 25.58 6.42 -15.50
C TRP A 41 24.42 5.41 -15.60
N GLN A 42 24.69 4.10 -15.51
CA GLN A 42 23.66 3.07 -15.65
C GLN A 42 22.70 3.01 -14.47
N THR A 43 23.13 3.44 -13.28
CA THR A 43 22.29 3.51 -12.08
C THR A 43 21.33 4.69 -12.11
N SER A 44 21.63 5.73 -12.88
CA SER A 44 20.87 6.97 -12.95
C SER A 44 20.01 7.04 -14.23
N LEU A 45 20.52 6.51 -15.36
CA LEU A 45 19.85 6.48 -16.66
C LEU A 45 19.37 5.07 -17.02
N CYS A 46 18.25 4.68 -16.42
CA CYS A 46 17.59 3.39 -16.62
C CYS A 46 17.02 3.21 -18.04
N ALA A 47 16.70 1.96 -18.41
CA ALA A 47 16.04 1.71 -19.69
C ALA A 47 14.56 2.14 -19.61
N LEU A 48 14.21 3.25 -20.25
CA LEU A 48 12.86 3.79 -20.29
C LEU A 48 11.88 2.78 -20.93
N GLN A 49 10.84 2.37 -20.20
CA GLN A 49 9.73 1.58 -20.74
C GLN A 49 8.51 2.48 -21.00
N GLU A 50 7.55 2.00 -21.78
CA GLU A 50 6.27 2.72 -21.99
C GLU A 50 5.51 2.89 -20.66
N GLU A 51 5.63 1.91 -19.76
CA GLU A 51 5.10 1.97 -18.41
C GLU A 51 5.76 3.03 -17.53
N ASP A 52 6.91 3.58 -17.90
CA ASP A 52 7.57 4.64 -17.12
C ASP A 52 7.07 6.03 -17.53
N LEU A 53 6.43 6.16 -18.71
CA LEU A 53 5.88 7.39 -19.27
C LEU A 53 4.53 7.74 -18.64
N ARG A 54 4.54 7.96 -17.33
CA ARG A 54 3.35 8.29 -16.54
C ARG A 54 3.50 9.61 -15.82
N SER A 55 2.36 10.25 -15.56
CA SER A 55 2.31 11.41 -14.67
C SER A 55 2.82 11.05 -13.28
N LEU A 56 3.36 12.05 -12.57
CA LEU A 56 3.85 11.91 -11.20
C LEU A 56 2.79 11.30 -10.26
N SER A 57 1.52 11.64 -10.46
CA SER A 57 0.39 11.18 -9.65
C SER A 57 -0.32 9.95 -10.22
N GLU A 58 0.18 9.34 -11.29
CA GLU A 58 -0.50 8.26 -12.02
C GLU A 58 0.15 6.90 -11.73
N GLY A 59 -0.63 6.01 -11.09
CA GLY A 59 -0.23 4.66 -10.78
C GLY A 59 -0.43 3.73 -11.97
N LEU A 60 0.05 2.51 -11.87
CA LEU A 60 -0.34 1.45 -12.79
C LEU A 60 -1.81 1.11 -12.56
N PHE A 61 -2.48 0.53 -13.56
CA PHE A 61 -3.90 0.18 -13.50
C PHE A 61 -4.25 -0.78 -12.32
N ALA A 62 -3.26 -1.51 -11.80
CA ALA A 62 -3.41 -2.40 -10.66
C ALA A 62 -2.98 -1.78 -9.31
N ASP A 63 -2.47 -0.54 -9.32
CA ASP A 63 -1.99 0.10 -8.10
C ASP A 63 -3.17 0.59 -7.27
N THR A 64 -3.13 0.24 -5.98
CA THR A 64 -3.94 0.91 -4.97
C THR A 64 -3.21 2.16 -4.49
N GLU A 65 -3.92 3.11 -3.88
CA GLU A 65 -3.30 4.32 -3.32
C GLU A 65 -2.16 4.00 -2.32
N GLY A 66 -2.15 2.79 -1.72
CA GLY A 66 -1.10 2.31 -0.83
C GLY A 66 0.13 1.72 -1.53
N THR A 67 -0.01 1.19 -2.76
CA THR A 67 1.08 0.52 -3.50
C THR A 67 1.65 1.36 -4.63
N GLN A 68 1.03 2.50 -4.92
CA GLN A 68 1.47 3.41 -5.97
C GLN A 68 2.85 3.99 -5.67
N THR A 69 3.81 3.65 -6.52
CA THR A 69 5.13 4.27 -6.57
C THR A 69 5.26 5.16 -7.81
N PRO A 70 5.76 6.39 -7.70
CA PRO A 70 6.01 7.23 -8.86
C PRO A 70 7.07 6.56 -9.77
N SER A 71 6.97 6.81 -11.08
CA SER A 71 7.98 6.37 -12.05
C SER A 71 9.38 6.83 -11.64
N TRP A 72 10.39 6.02 -11.93
CA TRP A 72 11.79 6.31 -11.58
C TRP A 72 12.29 7.65 -12.17
N ILE A 73 11.69 8.09 -13.27
CA ILE A 73 11.96 9.40 -13.91
C ILE A 73 11.79 10.54 -12.90
N TRP A 74 10.82 10.42 -11.98
CA TRP A 74 10.53 11.42 -10.95
C TRP A 74 11.39 11.28 -9.69
N LEU A 75 12.08 10.15 -9.52
CA LEU A 75 12.91 9.85 -8.34
C LEU A 75 14.38 10.28 -8.52
N HIS A 76 14.70 10.91 -9.65
CA HIS A 76 16.07 11.30 -9.98
C HIS A 76 16.50 12.57 -9.22
N HIS A 77 17.59 12.48 -8.45
CA HIS A 77 18.03 13.54 -7.55
C HIS A 77 18.35 14.89 -8.24
N ASP A 78 18.85 14.83 -9.48
CA ASP A 78 19.23 16.02 -10.25
C ASP A 78 18.02 16.87 -10.67
N VAL A 79 16.84 16.27 -10.85
CA VAL A 79 15.63 16.98 -11.29
C VAL A 79 15.05 17.84 -10.16
N ALA A 80 15.28 17.46 -8.90
CA ALA A 80 14.80 18.22 -7.74
C ALA A 80 15.77 19.32 -7.28
N ALA A 81 17.05 19.21 -7.65
CA ALA A 81 18.12 20.12 -7.21
C ALA A 81 18.40 21.27 -8.20
N ASP A 82 17.85 21.21 -9.41
CA ASP A 82 18.05 22.24 -10.43
C ASP A 82 17.21 23.50 -10.11
N GLN A 83 17.87 24.65 -9.98
CA GLN A 83 17.21 25.92 -9.65
C GLN A 83 16.37 26.47 -10.82
N ASP A 84 16.59 25.98 -12.03
CA ASP A 84 15.80 26.29 -13.24
C ASP A 84 14.60 25.34 -13.44
N THR A 85 14.31 24.47 -12.47
CA THR A 85 13.13 23.58 -12.53
C THR A 85 11.84 24.38 -12.55
N ASP A 86 10.92 24.01 -13.44
CA ASP A 86 9.59 24.62 -13.54
C ASP A 86 8.91 24.70 -12.15
N PRO A 87 8.52 25.91 -11.68
CA PRO A 87 7.80 26.08 -10.42
C PRO A 87 6.59 25.15 -10.29
N SER A 88 5.91 24.86 -11.40
CA SER A 88 4.76 23.94 -11.42
C SER A 88 5.13 22.51 -11.05
N LEU A 89 6.32 22.06 -11.47
CA LEU A 89 6.85 20.74 -11.14
C LEU A 89 7.29 20.67 -9.67
N ASN A 90 7.92 21.73 -9.14
CA ASN A 90 8.29 21.78 -7.72
C ASN A 90 7.05 21.71 -6.82
N ASP A 91 5.99 22.45 -7.17
CA ASP A 91 4.73 22.40 -6.45
C ASP A 91 4.08 21.01 -6.52
N ALA A 92 4.10 20.35 -7.68
CA ALA A 92 3.61 18.98 -7.83
C ALA A 92 4.39 17.99 -6.94
N LEU A 93 5.72 18.09 -6.90
CA LEU A 93 6.57 17.26 -6.04
C LEU A 93 6.29 17.51 -4.55
N ARG A 94 6.07 18.75 -4.12
CA ARG A 94 5.69 19.08 -2.73
C ARG A 94 4.35 18.47 -2.36
N ILE A 95 3.37 18.53 -3.25
CA ILE A 95 2.04 17.94 -3.03
C ILE A 95 2.18 16.43 -2.85
N GLU A 96 2.93 15.75 -3.73
CA GLU A 96 3.14 14.30 -3.63
C GLU A 96 3.94 13.90 -2.38
N TRP A 97 4.93 14.71 -1.99
CA TRP A 97 5.63 14.50 -0.72
C TRP A 97 4.69 14.63 0.48
N CYS A 98 3.83 15.66 0.50
CA CYS A 98 2.83 15.83 1.55
C CYS A 98 1.84 14.65 1.60
N ARG A 99 1.41 14.14 0.43
CA ARG A 99 0.56 12.94 0.34
C ARG A 99 1.26 11.70 0.86
N ALA A 100 2.52 11.45 0.45
CA ALA A 100 3.31 10.33 0.92
C ALA A 100 3.56 10.40 2.43
N ARG A 101 3.86 11.58 2.97
CA ARG A 101 4.03 11.81 4.40
C ARG A 101 2.74 11.57 5.18
N ALA A 102 1.60 12.08 4.69
CA ALA A 102 0.30 11.84 5.31
C ALA A 102 -0.08 10.34 5.30
N ARG A 103 0.33 9.59 4.27
CA ARG A 103 0.17 8.12 4.23
C ARG A 103 1.05 7.45 5.28
N CYS A 104 2.32 7.84 5.40
CA CYS A 104 3.22 7.31 6.44
C CYS A 104 2.65 7.51 7.84
N MET A 105 2.18 8.73 8.15
CA MET A 105 1.58 9.05 9.44
C MET A 105 0.32 8.22 9.72
N ARG A 106 -0.58 8.07 8.74
CA ARG A 106 -1.76 7.20 8.89
C ARG A 106 -1.39 5.74 9.08
N TRP A 107 -0.38 5.25 8.36
CA TRP A 107 0.09 3.87 8.50
C TRP A 107 0.68 3.64 9.90
N GLU A 108 1.44 4.60 10.43
CA GLU A 108 1.93 4.57 11.81
C GLU A 108 0.76 4.50 12.82
N GLU A 109 -0.26 5.34 12.65
CA GLU A 109 -1.49 5.27 13.47
C GLU A 109 -2.22 3.92 13.33
N GLU A 110 -2.32 3.37 12.12
CA GLU A 110 -2.94 2.06 11.87
C GLU A 110 -2.18 0.91 12.52
N LEU A 111 -0.83 0.97 12.56
CA LEU A 111 -0.01 -0.01 13.26
C LEU A 111 -0.27 0.03 14.77
N GLU A 112 -0.28 1.22 15.37
CA GLU A 112 -0.59 1.40 16.80
C GLU A 112 -2.00 0.89 17.12
N LEU A 113 -3.00 1.20 16.28
CA LEU A 113 -4.36 0.73 16.44
C LEU A 113 -4.49 -0.79 16.29
N LEU A 114 -3.72 -1.40 15.39
CA LEU A 114 -3.73 -2.85 15.17
C LEU A 114 -3.24 -3.61 16.41
N GLU A 115 -2.17 -3.15 17.05
CA GLU A 115 -1.66 -3.73 18.29
C GLU A 115 -2.71 -3.69 19.41
N GLU A 116 -3.40 -2.56 19.54
CA GLU A 116 -4.50 -2.41 20.50
C GLU A 116 -5.71 -3.30 20.16
N GLU A 117 -6.05 -3.44 18.88
CA GLU A 117 -7.11 -4.35 18.44
C GLU A 117 -6.76 -5.81 18.73
N MET A 118 -5.50 -6.22 18.51
CA MET A 118 -5.02 -7.57 18.85
C MET A 118 -5.24 -7.85 20.35
N CYS A 119 -4.79 -6.95 21.23
CA CYS A 119 -5.03 -7.06 22.67
C CYS A 119 -6.53 -7.13 23.00
N ARG A 120 -7.33 -6.24 22.40
CA ARG A 120 -8.77 -6.17 22.63
C ARG A 120 -9.50 -7.42 22.17
N ILE A 121 -9.09 -8.05 21.08
CA ILE A 121 -9.68 -9.29 20.57
C ILE A 121 -9.46 -10.43 21.57
N LEU A 122 -8.27 -10.56 22.16
CA LEU A 122 -8.02 -11.58 23.19
C LEU A 122 -8.92 -11.38 24.42
N VAL A 123 -9.00 -10.14 24.92
CA VAL A 123 -9.90 -9.79 26.03
C VAL A 123 -11.37 -10.06 25.68
N PHE A 124 -11.78 -9.76 24.46
CA PHE A 124 -13.15 -10.02 24.00
C PHE A 124 -13.46 -11.51 23.91
N LEU A 125 -12.57 -12.32 23.35
CA LEU A 125 -12.75 -13.77 23.20
C LEU A 125 -12.85 -14.48 24.56
N SER A 126 -11.99 -14.09 25.51
CA SER A 126 -12.05 -14.61 26.89
C SER A 126 -13.37 -14.24 27.57
N TRP A 127 -13.77 -12.96 27.50
CA TRP A 127 -15.05 -12.50 28.03
C TRP A 127 -16.24 -13.24 27.39
N GLN A 128 -16.21 -13.45 26.07
CA GLN A 128 -17.29 -14.11 25.34
C GLN A 128 -17.39 -15.60 25.69
N ALA A 129 -16.26 -16.29 25.91
CA ALA A 129 -16.25 -17.66 26.41
C ALA A 129 -16.95 -17.77 27.77
N ASP A 130 -16.60 -16.89 28.71
CA ASP A 130 -17.24 -16.87 30.04
C ASP A 130 -18.72 -16.47 29.96
N TRP A 131 -19.08 -15.59 29.02
CA TRP A 131 -20.46 -15.24 28.77
C TRP A 131 -21.29 -16.46 28.33
N TRP A 132 -20.73 -17.30 27.44
CA TRP A 132 -21.37 -18.55 27.01
C TRP A 132 -21.52 -19.54 28.16
N ASP A 133 -20.51 -19.70 29.01
CA ASP A 133 -20.58 -20.61 30.17
C ASP A 133 -21.67 -20.19 31.17
N ARG A 134 -21.80 -18.88 31.42
CA ARG A 134 -22.84 -18.32 32.31
C ARG A 134 -24.23 -18.39 31.70
N ARG A 135 -24.38 -18.65 30.40
CA ARG A 135 -25.67 -18.61 29.70
C ARG A 135 -26.58 -19.79 30.03
N VAL A 136 -26.01 -20.95 30.40
CA VAL A 136 -26.76 -22.15 30.80
C VAL A 136 -27.62 -21.87 32.03
N ALA A 137 -27.07 -21.15 33.02
CA ALA A 137 -27.73 -20.84 34.28
C ALA A 137 -28.93 -19.88 34.15
N ARG A 138 -29.13 -19.25 32.98
CA ARG A 138 -30.16 -18.21 32.78
C ARG A 138 -31.53 -18.73 32.36
N ARG A 139 -31.66 -20.02 32.01
CA ARG A 139 -32.93 -20.64 31.54
C ARG A 139 -33.22 -21.96 32.29
N PRO A 140 -33.49 -21.91 33.60
CA PRO A 140 -33.77 -23.11 34.39
C PRO A 140 -35.13 -23.76 34.07
N ASP A 141 -36.08 -23.03 33.49
CA ASP A 141 -37.48 -23.47 33.34
C ASP A 141 -37.73 -24.40 32.14
N MET A 142 -36.69 -25.05 31.62
CA MET A 142 -36.76 -25.91 30.42
C MET A 142 -36.78 -27.39 30.78
N ASP A 143 -37.30 -28.23 29.90
CA ASP A 143 -37.25 -29.68 30.04
C ASP A 143 -35.81 -30.21 30.01
N ALA A 144 -35.59 -31.38 30.61
CA ALA A 144 -34.25 -31.94 30.81
C ALA A 144 -33.49 -32.16 29.48
N ALA A 145 -34.17 -32.63 28.43
CA ALA A 145 -33.54 -32.86 27.13
C ALA A 145 -33.09 -31.54 26.48
N THR A 146 -33.91 -30.49 26.55
CA THR A 146 -33.50 -29.18 26.04
C THR A 146 -32.44 -28.50 26.90
N GLN A 147 -32.43 -28.71 28.22
CA GLN A 147 -31.34 -28.24 29.09
C GLN A 147 -30.00 -28.89 28.75
N GLU A 148 -29.99 -30.20 28.46
CA GLU A 148 -28.80 -30.92 28.03
C GLU A 148 -28.29 -30.43 26.67
N GLY A 149 -29.20 -30.27 25.69
CA GLY A 149 -28.88 -29.70 24.38
C GLY A 149 -28.33 -28.27 24.46
N LEU A 150 -28.93 -27.43 25.31
CA LEU A 150 -28.44 -26.08 25.55
C LEU A 150 -27.05 -26.09 26.19
N SER A 151 -26.85 -26.93 27.21
CA SER A 151 -25.57 -27.05 27.92
C SER A 151 -24.44 -27.54 27.02
N SER A 152 -24.71 -28.52 26.15
CA SER A 152 -23.73 -29.00 25.18
C SER A 152 -23.39 -27.93 24.14
N TYR A 153 -24.40 -27.20 23.65
CA TYR A 153 -24.19 -26.12 22.68
C TYR A 153 -23.39 -24.95 23.26
N THR A 154 -23.73 -24.45 24.45
CA THR A 154 -23.00 -23.33 25.06
C THR A 154 -21.56 -23.70 25.39
N ARG A 155 -21.31 -24.91 25.92
CA ARG A 155 -19.94 -25.41 26.16
C ARG A 155 -19.14 -25.49 24.86
N ARG A 156 -19.76 -25.97 23.77
CA ARG A 156 -19.13 -25.96 22.45
C ARG A 156 -18.77 -24.54 21.99
N GLN A 157 -19.69 -23.58 22.15
CA GLN A 157 -19.43 -22.18 21.80
C GLN A 157 -18.29 -21.59 22.64
N ALA A 158 -18.29 -21.80 23.96
CA ALA A 158 -17.22 -21.35 24.84
C ALA A 158 -15.87 -21.98 24.45
N SER A 159 -15.85 -23.28 24.11
CA SER A 159 -14.66 -23.96 23.62
C SER A 159 -14.12 -23.35 22.33
N ILE A 160 -14.97 -23.00 21.36
CA ILE A 160 -14.54 -22.37 20.10
C ILE A 160 -13.86 -21.03 20.37
N GLN A 161 -14.45 -20.19 21.23
CA GLN A 161 -13.87 -18.88 21.56
C GLN A 161 -12.51 -19.03 22.26
N ARG A 162 -12.36 -20.01 23.17
CA ARG A 162 -11.08 -20.31 23.83
C ARG A 162 -10.03 -20.82 22.84
N THR A 163 -10.43 -21.65 21.87
CA THR A 163 -9.51 -22.12 20.83
C THR A 163 -9.03 -20.96 19.95
N LEU A 164 -9.93 -20.06 19.53
CA LEU A 164 -9.54 -18.87 18.76
C LEU A 164 -8.61 -17.96 19.56
N HIS A 165 -8.90 -17.76 20.85
CA HIS A 165 -8.03 -16.98 21.74
C HIS A 165 -6.61 -17.56 21.75
N HIS A 166 -6.48 -18.86 22.01
CA HIS A 166 -5.18 -19.52 22.07
C HIS A 166 -4.43 -19.42 20.72
N GLN A 167 -5.13 -19.61 19.60
CA GLN A 167 -4.51 -19.49 18.28
C GLN A 167 -4.01 -18.08 18.00
N PHE A 168 -4.79 -17.05 18.34
CA PHE A 168 -4.37 -15.66 18.15
C PHE A 168 -3.26 -15.26 19.11
N GLU A 169 -3.32 -15.71 20.36
CA GLU A 169 -2.25 -15.50 21.35
C GLU A 169 -0.91 -16.11 20.87
N GLU A 170 -0.93 -17.33 20.33
CA GLU A 170 0.28 -17.95 19.74
C GLU A 170 0.79 -17.20 18.50
N LEU A 171 -0.11 -16.71 17.65
CA LEU A 171 0.27 -15.99 16.42
C LEU A 171 0.80 -14.58 16.71
N TRP A 172 0.35 -13.93 17.78
CA TRP A 172 0.63 -12.53 18.07
C TRP A 172 1.75 -12.31 19.10
N LEU A 173 2.12 -13.32 19.88
CA LEU A 173 3.23 -13.26 20.85
C LEU A 173 4.58 -13.81 20.33
N GLN A 174 4.71 -14.04 19.03
CA GLN A 174 5.98 -14.36 18.35
C GLN A 174 6.74 -13.10 17.95
#